data_AF-I3WG75-F1
#
_entry.id   AF-I3WG75-F1
#
_cell.length_a   1.000
_cell.length_b   1.000
_cell.length_c   1.000
_cell.angle_alpha   90.00
_cell.angle_beta   90.00
_cell.angle_gamma   90.00
#
_symmetry.space_group_name_H-M   'P 1'
#
loop_
_entity.id
_entity.type
_entity.pdbx_description
1 polymer ?
#
loop_
_entity_poly.entity_id
_entity_poly.type
_entity_poly.pdbx_seq_one_letter_code
_entity_poly.pdbx_strand_id
1 'polypeptide(L)'
;MSTTTVRMDDDLKAEVNAILDSMGLNFNTFVNMASVQLVSQRRIPFEVRAPEPVLPHAGHVAANGVTYRGVDEQGYPVVEVPNAMVLNPSRGSDGVAVLPKAWRDGE
;
A
#
# COMPACT_ATOMS: atom_id res chain seq x y z
N MET A 1 34.59 -19.19 -11.06
CA MET A 1 33.29 -19.02 -10.38
C MET A 1 33.57 -18.69 -8.92
N SER A 2 32.81 -17.76 -8.35
CA SER A 2 32.94 -17.37 -6.94
C SER A 2 31.86 -18.06 -6.11
N THR A 3 32.17 -18.41 -4.87
CA THR A 3 31.23 -19.04 -3.95
C THR A 3 30.40 -17.98 -3.21
N THR A 4 29.10 -18.22 -3.07
CA THR A 4 28.20 -17.40 -2.26
C THR A 4 27.46 -18.29 -1.27
N THR A 5 27.47 -17.90 0.01
CA THR A 5 26.78 -18.62 1.08
C THR A 5 25.46 -17.93 1.41
N VAL A 6 24.35 -18.66 1.28
CA VAL A 6 23.00 -18.18 1.62
C VAL A 6 22.53 -18.91 2.88
N ARG A 7 22.01 -18.16 3.86
CA ARG A 7 21.37 -18.72 5.05
C ARG A 7 19.86 -18.78 4.82
N MET A 8 19.26 -19.91 5.16
CA MET A 8 17.84 -20.18 4.99
C MET A 8 17.36 -21.02 6.16
N ASP A 9 16.11 -20.84 6.55
CA ASP A 9 15.43 -21.74 7.47
C ASP A 9 15.34 -23.17 6.87
N ASP A 10 15.42 -24.19 7.71
CA ASP A 10 15.47 -25.58 7.25
C ASP A 10 14.15 -26.03 6.63
N ASP A 11 13.00 -25.58 7.15
CA ASP A 11 11.68 -25.94 6.61
C ASP A 11 11.49 -25.26 5.23
N LEU A 12 11.85 -23.97 5.13
CA LEU A 12 11.83 -23.24 3.86
C LEU A 12 12.73 -23.89 2.82
N LYS A 13 13.92 -24.33 3.23
CA LYS A 13 14.86 -25.01 2.33
C LYS A 13 14.29 -26.34 1.83
N ALA A 14 13.65 -27.12 2.69
CA ALA A 14 13.02 -28.37 2.30
C ALA A 14 11.90 -28.13 1.27
N GLU A 15 11.02 -27.16 1.53
CA GLU A 15 9.91 -26.81 0.63
C GLU A 15 10.40 -26.30 -0.73
N VAL A 16 11.36 -25.37 -0.74
CA VAL A 16 11.95 -24.84 -1.98
C VAL A 16 12.56 -25.95 -2.82
N ASN A 17 13.32 -26.87 -2.22
CA ASN A 17 13.93 -27.98 -2.97
C ASN A 17 12.86 -28.91 -3.53
N ALA A 18 11.82 -29.26 -2.76
CA ALA A 18 10.73 -30.11 -3.26
C ALA A 18 10.01 -29.50 -4.47
N ILE A 19 9.74 -28.19 -4.43
CA ILE A 19 9.11 -27.46 -5.55
C ILE A 19 10.06 -27.43 -6.76
N LEU A 20 11.33 -27.08 -6.57
CA LEU A 20 12.30 -27.01 -7.67
C LEU A 20 12.54 -28.39 -8.30
N ASP A 21 12.65 -29.44 -7.50
CA ASP A 21 12.83 -30.82 -7.98
C ASP A 21 11.64 -31.27 -8.82
N SER A 22 10.41 -30.88 -8.46
CA SER A 22 9.21 -31.17 -9.28
C SER A 22 9.26 -30.52 -10.67
N MET A 23 10.04 -29.44 -10.83
CA MET A 23 10.28 -28.75 -12.10
C MET A 23 11.58 -29.21 -12.78
N GLY A 24 12.32 -30.17 -12.21
CA GLY A 24 13.63 -30.60 -12.72
C GLY A 24 14.74 -29.55 -12.54
N LEU A 25 14.58 -28.65 -11.56
CA LEU A 25 15.52 -27.58 -11.25
C LEU A 25 16.16 -27.83 -9.89
N ASN A 26 17.39 -27.34 -9.70
CA ASN A 26 18.01 -27.27 -8.38
C ASN A 26 18.11 -25.81 -7.90
N PHE A 27 18.40 -25.63 -6.62
CA PHE A 27 18.49 -24.30 -6.00
C PHE A 27 19.53 -23.38 -6.66
N ASN A 28 20.70 -23.90 -7.05
CA ASN A 28 21.72 -23.10 -7.74
C ASN A 28 21.23 -22.60 -9.10
N THR A 29 20.52 -23.44 -9.87
CA THR A 29 19.90 -23.02 -11.14
C THR A 29 18.88 -21.91 -10.92
N PHE A 30 18.03 -22.02 -9.89
CA PHE A 30 17.06 -20.99 -9.54
C PHE A 30 17.74 -19.64 -9.21
N VAL A 31 18.76 -19.63 -8.34
CA VAL A 31 19.49 -18.41 -7.96
C VAL A 31 20.14 -17.75 -9.17
N ASN A 32 20.71 -18.53 -10.08
CA ASN A 32 21.29 -18.01 -11.32
C ASN A 32 20.23 -17.37 -12.22
N MET A 33 19.09 -18.02 -12.44
CA MET A 33 18.00 -17.48 -13.26
C MET A 33 17.42 -16.18 -12.67
N ALA A 34 17.16 -16.15 -11.36
CA ALA A 34 16.67 -14.95 -10.67
C ALA A 34 17.68 -13.79 -10.79
N SER A 35 18.98 -14.07 -10.72
CA SER A 35 20.03 -13.08 -10.92
C SER A 35 20.06 -12.54 -12.35
N VAL A 36 19.93 -13.40 -13.37
CA VAL A 36 19.82 -12.96 -14.77
C VAL A 36 18.59 -12.08 -14.97
N GLN A 37 17.44 -12.48 -14.41
CA GLN A 37 16.21 -11.70 -14.49
C GLN A 37 16.36 -10.31 -13.85
N LEU A 38 16.98 -10.24 -12.66
CA LEU A 38 17.25 -8.99 -11.96
C LEU A 38 18.12 -8.05 -12.80
N VAL A 39 19.21 -8.57 -13.38
CA VAL A 39 20.12 -7.76 -14.22
C VAL A 39 19.44 -7.31 -15.51
N SER A 40 18.70 -8.21 -16.16
CA SER A 40 18.02 -7.94 -17.43
C SER A 40 16.89 -6.92 -17.29
N GLN A 41 16.08 -7.03 -16.23
CA GLN A 41 14.87 -6.23 -16.07
C GLN A 41 15.04 -5.05 -15.11
N ARG A 42 16.18 -4.97 -14.41
CA ARG A 42 16.48 -3.92 -13.41
C ARG A 42 15.39 -3.77 -12.35
N ARG A 43 14.79 -4.89 -11.94
CA ARG A 43 13.76 -4.95 -10.91
C ARG A 43 13.89 -6.22 -10.09
N ILE A 44 13.22 -6.25 -8.95
CA ILE A 44 13.16 -7.42 -8.07
C ILE A 44 12.52 -8.60 -8.84
N PRO A 45 13.15 -9.80 -8.85
CA PRO A 45 12.71 -10.97 -9.62
C PRO A 45 11.60 -11.75 -8.92
N PHE A 46 10.70 -11.06 -8.23
CA PHE A 46 9.45 -11.57 -7.69
C PHE A 46 8.45 -10.42 -7.64
N GLU A 47 7.17 -10.76 -7.52
CA GLU A 47 6.14 -9.74 -7.40
C GLU A 47 6.08 -9.21 -5.97
N VAL A 48 6.24 -7.89 -5.80
CA VAL A 48 6.08 -7.25 -4.49
C VAL A 48 4.63 -6.81 -4.38
N ARG A 49 3.81 -7.60 -3.69
CA ARG A 49 2.44 -7.23 -3.34
C ARG A 49 2.37 -6.79 -1.89
N ALA A 50 1.93 -5.57 -1.63
CA ALA A 50 1.45 -5.22 -0.30
C ALA A 50 0.13 -5.98 -0.04
N PRO A 51 -0.20 -6.33 1.22
CA PRO A 51 -1.54 -6.79 1.56
C PRO A 51 -2.55 -5.77 1.01
N GLU A 52 -3.56 -6.24 0.30
CA GLU A 52 -4.58 -5.36 -0.25
C GLU A 52 -5.24 -4.59 0.90
N PRO A 53 -5.28 -3.25 0.86
CA PRO A 53 -5.94 -2.48 1.90
C PRO A 53 -7.40 -2.91 1.95
N VAL A 54 -7.81 -3.50 3.08
CA VAL A 54 -9.20 -3.91 3.29
C VAL A 54 -10.03 -2.64 3.44
N LEU A 55 -10.62 -2.19 2.33
CA LEU A 55 -11.59 -1.10 2.36
C LEU A 55 -12.89 -1.61 3.03
N PRO A 56 -13.56 -0.78 3.85
CA PRO A 56 -14.81 -1.18 4.46
C PRO A 56 -15.89 -1.39 3.39
N HIS A 57 -16.99 -2.06 3.73
CA HIS A 57 -18.11 -2.21 2.79
C HIS A 57 -18.76 -0.84 2.51
N ALA A 58 -19.21 -0.61 1.26
CA ALA A 58 -19.97 0.58 0.91
C ALA A 58 -21.18 0.74 1.85
N GLY A 59 -21.36 1.94 2.39
CA GLY A 59 -22.34 2.25 3.44
C GLY A 59 -21.78 2.19 4.86
N HIS A 60 -20.55 1.74 5.08
CA HIS A 60 -19.92 1.79 6.40
C HIS A 60 -19.76 3.24 6.88
N VAL A 61 -20.22 3.51 8.11
CA VAL A 61 -20.11 4.82 8.77
C VAL A 61 -19.06 4.73 9.86
N ALA A 62 -18.00 5.53 9.75
CA ALA A 62 -16.96 5.64 10.76
C ALA A 62 -17.46 6.42 11.99
N ALA A 63 -16.75 6.30 13.13
CA ALA A 63 -17.14 6.94 14.39
C ALA A 63 -17.25 8.48 14.32
N ASN A 64 -16.57 9.12 13.37
CA ASN A 64 -16.67 10.56 13.08
C ASN A 64 -17.84 10.93 12.15
N GLY A 65 -18.67 9.97 11.76
CA GLY A 65 -19.82 10.15 10.86
C GLY A 65 -19.48 10.09 9.37
N VAL A 66 -18.20 9.92 8.99
CA VAL A 66 -17.81 9.77 7.57
C VAL A 66 -18.33 8.46 7.02
N THR A 67 -19.01 8.51 5.88
CA THR A 67 -19.59 7.33 5.22
C THR A 67 -18.74 6.91 4.03
N TYR A 68 -18.32 5.65 3.98
CA TYR A 68 -17.63 5.10 2.81
C TYR A 68 -18.66 4.76 1.72
N ARG A 69 -18.47 5.28 0.50
CA ARG A 69 -19.40 5.11 -0.63
C ARG A 69 -18.94 4.07 -1.65
N GLY A 70 -17.78 3.45 -1.45
CA GLY A 70 -17.19 2.50 -2.40
C GLY A 70 -16.00 3.10 -3.12
N VAL A 71 -15.71 2.60 -4.32
CA VAL A 71 -14.68 3.14 -5.22
C VAL A 71 -15.32 3.80 -6.42
N ASP A 72 -14.68 4.82 -6.98
CA ASP A 72 -15.07 5.42 -8.27
C ASP A 72 -14.62 4.58 -9.47
N GLU A 73 -14.88 5.06 -10.69
CA GLU A 73 -14.52 4.38 -11.94
C GLU A 73 -13.00 4.19 -12.12
N GLN A 74 -12.20 4.99 -11.41
CA GLN A 74 -10.74 4.95 -11.42
C GLN A 74 -10.18 4.09 -10.27
N GLY A 75 -11.05 3.52 -9.42
CA GLY A 75 -10.69 2.66 -8.30
C GLY A 75 -10.30 3.40 -7.03
N TYR A 76 -10.51 4.71 -6.93
CA TYR A 76 -10.21 5.48 -5.74
C TYR A 76 -11.38 5.45 -4.73
N PRO A 77 -11.08 5.36 -3.41
CA PRO A 77 -12.13 5.32 -2.39
C PRO A 77 -12.90 6.64 -2.30
N VAL A 78 -14.23 6.56 -2.36
CA VAL A 78 -15.14 7.69 -2.22
C VAL A 78 -15.71 7.72 -0.80
N VAL A 79 -15.69 8.89 -0.18
CA VAL A 79 -16.26 9.12 1.16
C VAL A 79 -17.20 10.32 1.16
N GLU A 80 -18.25 10.23 1.97
CA GLU A 80 -19.15 11.34 2.26
C GLU A 80 -18.86 11.89 3.65
N VAL A 81 -18.52 13.17 3.70
CA VAL A 81 -18.15 13.88 4.92
C VAL A 81 -19.36 14.65 5.46
N PRO A 82 -19.76 14.46 6.72
CA PRO A 82 -20.83 15.24 7.33
C PRO A 82 -20.55 16.75 7.28
N ASN A 83 -21.58 17.55 7.03
CA ASN A 83 -21.45 19.02 6.99
C ASN A 83 -20.88 19.61 8.30
N ALA A 84 -21.11 18.96 9.45
CA ALA A 84 -20.53 19.35 10.73
C ALA A 84 -18.99 19.28 10.77
N MET A 85 -18.37 18.50 9.90
CA MET A 85 -16.91 18.43 9.74
C MET A 85 -16.38 19.42 8.69
N VAL A 86 -17.26 20.04 7.91
CA VAL A 86 -16.90 21.05 6.91
C VAL A 86 -16.84 22.41 7.60
N LEU A 87 -15.63 22.90 7.82
CA LEU A 87 -15.42 24.24 8.35
C LEU A 87 -15.43 25.25 7.20
N ASN A 88 -16.45 26.10 7.17
CA ASN A 88 -16.45 27.25 6.27
C ASN A 88 -15.48 28.31 6.80
N PRO A 89 -14.50 28.76 6.01
CA PRO A 89 -13.54 29.73 6.48
C PRO A 89 -14.20 31.06 6.80
N SER A 90 -14.05 31.55 8.05
CA SER A 90 -14.37 32.94 8.36
C SER A 90 -13.51 33.86 7.49
N ARG A 91 -14.07 35.01 7.11
CA ARG A 91 -13.36 36.00 6.29
C ARG A 91 -13.11 37.25 7.11
N GLY A 92 -11.90 37.80 7.00
CA GLY A 92 -11.55 39.10 7.54
C GLY A 92 -12.30 40.24 6.82
N SER A 93 -12.15 41.46 7.34
CA SER A 93 -12.70 42.68 6.74
C SER A 93 -12.13 42.99 5.34
N ASP A 94 -10.99 42.40 5.01
CA ASP A 94 -10.32 42.42 3.70
C ASP A 94 -10.79 41.30 2.76
N GLY A 95 -11.72 40.45 3.18
CA GLY A 95 -12.24 39.32 2.42
C GLY A 95 -11.31 38.10 2.40
N VAL A 96 -10.16 38.15 3.08
CA VAL A 96 -9.20 37.05 3.17
C VAL A 96 -9.70 35.99 4.16
N ALA A 97 -9.57 34.72 3.79
CA ALA A 97 -9.91 33.61 4.68
C ALA A 97 -8.97 33.62 5.90
N VAL A 98 -9.53 33.75 7.09
CA VAL A 98 -8.78 33.64 8.35
C VAL A 98 -8.69 32.18 8.76
N LEU A 99 -7.59 31.78 9.41
CA LEU A 99 -7.37 30.40 9.85
C LEU A 99 -8.25 30.06 11.06
N PRO A 100 -8.71 28.79 11.23
CA PRO A 100 -9.59 28.38 12.34
C PRO A 100 -9.07 28.71 13.75
N LYS A 101 -7.75 28.73 13.95
CA LYS A 101 -7.14 29.11 15.23
C LYS A 101 -7.37 30.59 15.59
N ALA A 102 -7.57 31.45 14.59
CA ALA A 102 -7.81 32.88 14.74
C ALA A 102 -9.30 33.25 14.79
N TRP A 103 -10.22 32.29 14.64
CA TRP A 103 -11.68 32.56 14.66
C TRP A 103 -12.24 32.85 16.06
N ARG A 104 -11.45 32.66 17.13
CA ARG A 104 -11.89 32.91 18.51
C ARG A 104 -11.47 34.26 19.09
N ASP A 105 -10.65 35.04 18.39
CA ASP A 105 -10.12 36.32 18.87
C ASP A 105 -10.80 37.52 18.18
N GLY A 106 -12.13 37.60 18.28
CA GLY A 106 -12.92 38.70 17.71
C GLY A 106 -14.19 38.99 18.50
N GLU A 107 -14.04 39.70 19.62
CA GLU A 107 -14.95 40.78 20.02
C GLU A 107 -14.46 42.08 19.35
#